data_AF-A0AAU6JL15-F1
#
_entry.id   AF-A0AAU6JL15-F1
#
_cell.length_a   1.000
_cell.length_b   1.000
_cell.length_c   1.000
_cell.angle_alpha   90.00
_cell.angle_beta   90.00
_cell.angle_gamma   90.00
#
_symmetry.space_group_name_H-M   'P 1'
#
loop_
_entity.id
_entity.type
_entity.pdbx_description
1 polymer ?
#
loop_
_entity_poly.entity_id
_entity_poly.type
_entity_poly.pdbx_seq_one_letter_code
_entity_poly.pdbx_strand_id
1 'polypeptide(L)'
;MSTPEDDEQRRAEDARLWEQVIYEGGMVFQIGNVFLLAESLLIVAYTALLSSGSNNGPDDYLPVLRVLAAFGLVTSGSWFYMAHRQLRFARRVERRAEDRLPDYADTVSYARASGMESKLLLAYLIPVVAGIMWTLFMVFA
;
A
#
# COMPACT_ATOMS: atom_id res chain seq x y z
N MET A 1 -34.80 21.76 -18.89
CA MET A 1 -35.72 20.63 -18.69
C MET A 1 -34.92 19.40 -19.06
N SER A 2 -34.47 18.61 -18.07
CA SER A 2 -33.75 17.36 -18.35
C SER A 2 -34.72 16.40 -19.01
N THR A 3 -34.26 15.67 -20.01
CA THR A 3 -35.04 14.57 -20.57
C THR A 3 -34.93 13.35 -19.65
N PRO A 4 -35.90 12.43 -19.67
CA PRO A 4 -35.80 11.18 -18.93
C PRO A 4 -34.52 10.38 -19.28
N GLU A 5 -34.05 10.48 -20.53
CA GLU A 5 -32.81 9.87 -21.01
C GLU A 5 -31.56 10.50 -20.36
N ASP A 6 -31.55 11.83 -20.19
CA ASP A 6 -30.46 12.54 -19.48
C ASP A 6 -30.36 12.09 -18.01
N ASP A 7 -31.51 11.90 -17.35
CA ASP A 7 -31.57 11.50 -15.95
C ASP A 7 -31.20 10.01 -15.75
N GLU A 8 -31.46 9.15 -16.74
CA GLU A 8 -31.01 7.77 -16.74
C GLU A 8 -29.50 7.64 -17.01
N GLN A 9 -28.98 8.41 -17.96
CA GLN A 9 -27.54 8.45 -18.24
C GLN A 9 -26.73 8.95 -17.02
N ARG A 10 -27.21 9.99 -16.33
CA ARG A 10 -26.56 10.50 -15.11
C ARG A 10 -26.49 9.44 -14.01
N ARG A 11 -27.60 8.74 -13.75
CA ARG A 11 -27.63 7.64 -12.76
C ARG A 11 -26.64 6.52 -13.12
N ALA A 12 -26.51 6.18 -14.40
CA ALA A 12 -25.55 5.18 -14.86
C ALA A 12 -24.09 5.63 -14.67
N GLU A 13 -23.79 6.90 -14.95
CA GLU A 13 -22.45 7.47 -14.68
C GLU A 13 -22.11 7.47 -13.19
N ASP A 14 -23.06 7.84 -12.34
CA ASP A 14 -22.88 7.91 -10.89
C ASP A 14 -22.71 6.50 -10.29
N ALA A 15 -23.44 5.51 -10.79
CA ALA A 15 -23.26 4.10 -10.41
C ALA A 15 -21.85 3.58 -10.76
N ARG A 16 -21.32 3.93 -11.95
CA ARG A 16 -19.95 3.57 -12.35
C ARG A 16 -18.90 4.24 -11.47
N LEU A 17 -19.11 5.52 -11.13
CA LEU A 17 -18.22 6.25 -10.24
C LEU A 17 -18.20 5.62 -8.84
N TRP A 18 -19.36 5.22 -8.34
CA TRP A 18 -19.49 4.54 -7.04
C TRP A 18 -18.76 3.19 -7.02
N GLU A 19 -18.94 2.37 -8.06
CA GLU A 19 -18.24 1.10 -8.21
C GLU A 19 -16.72 1.31 -8.22
N GLN A 20 -16.24 2.34 -8.91
CA GLN A 20 -14.83 2.70 -8.93
C GLN A 20 -14.31 3.10 -7.54
N VAL A 21 -15.07 3.86 -6.75
CA VAL A 21 -14.69 4.23 -5.37
C VAL A 21 -14.56 3.00 -4.47
N ILE A 22 -15.54 2.09 -4.51
CA ILE A 22 -15.51 0.84 -3.72
C ILE A 22 -14.30 -0.01 -4.10
N TYR A 23 -14.08 -0.18 -5.41
CA TYR A 23 -12.98 -0.98 -5.92
C TYR A 23 -11.61 -0.44 -5.47
N GLU A 24 -11.37 0.86 -5.64
CA GLU A 24 -10.12 1.50 -5.20
C GLU A 24 -9.94 1.45 -3.68
N GLY A 25 -11.04 1.56 -2.92
CA GLY A 25 -11.03 1.44 -1.46
C GLY A 25 -10.53 0.09 -0.96
N GLY A 26 -10.91 -1.01 -1.63
CA GLY A 26 -10.47 -2.37 -1.28
C GLY A 26 -9.06 -2.69 -1.76
N MET A 27 -8.64 -2.12 -2.90
CA MET A 27 -7.36 -2.44 -3.54
C MET A 27 -6.15 -2.13 -2.65
N VAL A 28 -6.16 -0.99 -1.94
CA VAL A 28 -5.06 -0.59 -1.05
C VAL A 28 -4.79 -1.64 0.03
N PHE A 29 -5.83 -2.25 0.59
CA PHE A 29 -5.70 -3.30 1.61
C PHE A 29 -5.23 -4.62 1.01
N GLN A 30 -5.81 -5.04 -0.12
CA GLN A 30 -5.42 -6.29 -0.78
C GLN A 30 -3.95 -6.26 -1.18
N ILE A 31 -3.53 -5.19 -1.84
CA ILE A 31 -2.15 -5.06 -2.26
C ILE A 31 -1.27 -4.97 -1.00
N GLY A 32 -1.68 -4.24 0.05
CA GLY A 32 -0.94 -4.12 1.31
C GLY A 32 -0.65 -5.46 1.98
N ASN A 33 -1.62 -6.38 1.94
CA ASN A 33 -1.43 -7.73 2.46
C ASN A 33 -0.38 -8.53 1.66
N VAL A 34 -0.35 -8.37 0.33
CA VAL A 34 0.66 -9.02 -0.53
C VAL A 34 2.06 -8.54 -0.18
N PHE A 35 2.22 -7.24 0.09
CA PHE A 35 3.50 -6.68 0.56
C PHE A 35 3.95 -7.30 1.88
N LEU A 36 3.07 -7.32 2.87
CA LEU A 36 3.38 -7.91 4.18
C LEU A 36 3.73 -9.40 4.08
N LEU A 37 3.08 -10.13 3.17
CA LEU A 37 3.41 -11.51 2.89
C LEU A 37 4.81 -11.63 2.25
N ALA A 38 5.13 -10.81 1.25
CA ALA A 38 6.45 -10.81 0.62
C ALA A 38 7.57 -10.46 1.61
N GLU A 39 7.37 -9.41 2.42
CA GLU A 39 8.30 -8.98 3.47
C GLU A 39 8.49 -10.06 4.54
N SER A 40 7.42 -10.71 4.98
CA SER A 40 7.53 -11.78 5.98
C SER A 40 8.31 -12.99 5.45
N LEU A 41 8.10 -13.38 4.19
CA LEU A 41 8.88 -14.44 3.54
C LEU A 41 10.37 -14.07 3.44
N LEU A 42 10.69 -12.82 3.10
CA LEU A 42 12.06 -12.34 3.03
C LEU A 42 12.74 -12.35 4.42
N ILE A 43 12.04 -11.90 5.46
CA ILE A 43 12.55 -11.93 6.85
C ILE A 43 12.81 -13.38 7.30
N VAL A 44 11.89 -14.31 6.99
CA VAL A 44 12.06 -15.73 7.32
C VAL A 44 13.28 -16.30 6.59
N ALA A 45 13.46 -16.00 5.31
CA ALA A 45 14.63 -16.45 4.56
C ALA A 45 15.93 -15.88 5.14
N TYR A 46 15.94 -14.58 5.47
CA TYR A 46 17.10 -13.90 6.05
C TYR A 46 17.49 -14.50 7.41
N THR A 47 16.51 -14.68 8.31
CA THR A 47 16.74 -15.25 9.65
C THR A 47 17.19 -16.71 9.60
N ALA A 48 16.62 -17.52 8.68
CA ALA A 48 17.04 -18.90 8.47
C ALA A 48 18.50 -18.97 8.01
N LEU A 49 18.90 -18.11 7.07
CA LEU A 49 20.27 -18.07 6.57
C LEU A 49 21.25 -17.61 7.66
N LEU A 50 20.88 -16.58 8.43
CA LEU A 50 21.67 -16.08 9.56
C LEU A 50 21.90 -17.17 10.61
N SER A 51 20.86 -17.95 10.94
CA SER A 51 20.96 -19.06 11.90
C SER A 51 21.82 -20.22 11.39
N SER A 52 21.75 -20.52 10.09
CA SER A 52 22.51 -21.61 9.46
C SER A 52 23.99 -21.28 9.34
N GLY A 53 24.30 -20.01 9.05
CA GLY A 53 25.67 -19.52 8.94
C GLY A 53 26.46 -19.67 10.24
N SER A 54 25.83 -19.41 11.38
CA SER A 54 26.46 -19.48 12.71
C SER A 54 27.23 -20.79 13.00
N ASN A 55 26.93 -21.88 12.27
CA ASN A 55 27.57 -23.18 12.46
C ASN A 55 28.78 -23.45 11.52
N ASN A 56 28.95 -22.69 10.42
CA ASN A 56 29.90 -23.04 9.33
C ASN A 56 30.99 -21.97 9.05
N GLY A 57 31.15 -20.96 9.92
CA GLY A 57 32.21 -19.94 9.82
C GLY A 57 31.74 -18.64 9.13
N PRO A 58 32.02 -17.45 9.72
CA PRO A 58 31.36 -16.16 9.42
C PRO A 58 31.37 -15.67 7.97
N ASP A 59 32.36 -16.04 7.15
CA ASP A 59 32.66 -15.26 5.94
C ASP A 59 31.93 -15.71 4.67
N ASP A 60 31.40 -16.93 4.60
CA ASP A 60 30.85 -17.49 3.35
C ASP A 60 29.42 -17.03 3.02
N TYR A 61 28.64 -16.56 3.99
CA TYR A 61 27.21 -16.24 3.82
C TYR A 61 26.86 -14.75 3.95
N LEU A 62 27.79 -13.90 4.39
CA LEU A 62 27.59 -12.44 4.44
C LEU A 62 27.19 -11.85 3.07
N PRO A 63 27.78 -12.28 1.93
CA PRO A 63 27.37 -11.76 0.63
C PRO A 63 25.90 -12.08 0.32
N VAL A 64 25.45 -13.28 0.69
CA VAL A 64 24.08 -13.74 0.44
C VAL A 64 23.09 -12.96 1.31
N LEU A 65 23.40 -12.72 2.59
CA LEU A 65 22.58 -11.88 3.48
C LEU A 65 22.43 -10.46 2.93
N ARG A 66 23.50 -9.86 2.42
CA ARG A 66 23.47 -8.52 1.81
C ARG A 66 22.62 -8.47 0.54
N VAL A 67 22.67 -9.51 -0.29
CA VAL A 67 21.80 -9.63 -1.47
C VAL A 67 20.33 -9.70 -1.03
N LEU A 68 19.99 -10.52 -0.03
CA LEU A 68 18.63 -10.57 0.51
C LEU A 68 18.18 -9.21 1.06
N ALA A 69 19.06 -8.52 1.80
CA ALA A 69 18.76 -7.20 2.34
C ALA A 69 18.54 -6.16 1.23
N ALA A 70 19.33 -6.20 0.16
CA ALA A 70 19.14 -5.36 -1.01
C ALA A 70 17.79 -5.64 -1.71
N PHE A 71 17.39 -6.91 -1.82
CA PHE A 71 16.06 -7.28 -2.34
C PHE A 71 14.92 -6.73 -1.47
N GLY A 72 15.07 -6.79 -0.16
CA GLY A 72 14.14 -6.17 0.79
C GLY A 72 14.00 -4.67 0.59
N LEU A 73 15.13 -3.95 0.45
CA LEU A 73 15.13 -2.51 0.16
C LEU A 73 14.45 -2.18 -1.18
N VAL A 74 14.78 -2.92 -2.24
CA VAL A 74 14.18 -2.72 -3.56
C VAL A 74 12.67 -2.98 -3.51
N THR A 75 12.24 -4.00 -2.78
CA THR A 75 10.81 -4.35 -2.62
C THR A 75 10.08 -3.26 -1.85
N SER A 76 10.61 -2.83 -0.70
CA SER A 76 10.08 -1.73 0.10
C SER A 76 10.01 -0.40 -0.68
N GLY A 77 11.04 -0.09 -1.48
CA GLY A 77 11.07 1.11 -2.33
C GLY A 77 10.06 1.06 -3.48
N SER A 78 9.98 -0.08 -4.18
CA SER A 78 8.99 -0.32 -5.24
C SER A 78 7.57 -0.21 -4.71
N TRP A 79 7.34 -0.75 -3.51
CA TRP A 79 6.09 -0.63 -2.79
C TRP A 79 5.74 0.81 -2.47
N PHE A 80 6.66 1.55 -1.84
CA PHE A 80 6.44 2.95 -1.48
C PHE A 80 6.02 3.78 -2.69
N TYR A 81 6.69 3.58 -3.83
CA TYR A 81 6.32 4.24 -5.09
C TYR A 81 4.91 3.86 -5.57
N MET A 82 4.60 2.56 -5.57
CA MET A 82 3.29 2.07 -6.02
C MET A 82 2.15 2.56 -5.11
N ALA A 83 2.34 2.48 -3.79
CA ALA A 83 1.39 2.94 -2.79
C ALA A 83 1.18 4.47 -2.87
N HIS A 84 2.25 5.24 -3.08
CA HIS A 84 2.17 6.68 -3.31
C HIS A 84 1.33 7.01 -4.55
N ARG A 85 1.60 6.31 -5.66
CA ARG A 85 0.85 6.48 -6.92
C ARG A 85 -0.62 6.14 -6.74
N GLN A 86 -0.93 5.02 -6.09
CA GLN A 86 -2.31 4.56 -5.86
C GLN A 86 -3.08 5.52 -4.96
N LEU A 87 -2.48 5.99 -3.87
CA LEU A 87 -3.10 7.00 -3.01
C LEU A 87 -3.43 8.29 -3.78
N ARG A 88 -2.53 8.75 -4.66
CA ARG A 88 -2.81 9.92 -5.50
C ARG A 88 -3.98 9.69 -6.45
N PHE A 89 -4.11 8.49 -7.00
CA PHE A 89 -5.21 8.15 -7.89
C PHE A 89 -6.53 8.06 -7.11
N ALA A 90 -6.56 7.29 -6.01
CA ALA A 90 -7.71 7.15 -5.14
C ALA A 90 -8.23 8.51 -4.64
N ARG A 91 -7.34 9.42 -4.22
CA ARG A 91 -7.72 10.78 -3.81
C ARG A 91 -8.40 11.59 -4.90
N ARG A 92 -8.03 11.41 -6.17
CA ARG A 92 -8.68 12.11 -7.30
C ARG A 92 -10.06 11.55 -7.57
N VAL A 93 -10.22 10.22 -7.47
CA VAL A 93 -11.52 9.55 -7.62
C VAL A 93 -12.44 9.93 -6.47
N GLU A 94 -11.93 9.93 -5.24
CA GLU A 94 -12.66 10.30 -4.02
C GLU A 94 -13.17 11.75 -4.07
N ARG A 95 -12.32 12.71 -4.51
CA ARG A 95 -12.77 14.10 -4.73
C ARG A 95 -13.88 14.20 -5.78
N ARG A 96 -13.74 13.49 -6.90
CA ARG A 96 -14.79 13.48 -7.94
C ARG A 96 -16.10 12.87 -7.43
N ALA A 97 -16.01 11.88 -6.54
CA ALA A 97 -17.16 11.27 -5.89
C ALA A 97 -17.81 12.23 -4.89
N GLU A 98 -17.03 12.95 -4.07
CA GLU A 98 -17.55 14.00 -3.17
C GLU A 98 -18.31 15.10 -3.93
N ASP A 99 -17.81 15.52 -5.09
CA ASP A 99 -18.45 16.56 -5.90
C ASP A 99 -19.77 16.11 -6.56
N ARG A 100 -19.92 14.81 -6.88
CA ARG A 100 -21.09 14.27 -7.59
C ARG A 100 -22.10 13.57 -6.69
N LEU A 101 -21.69 13.04 -5.55
CA LEU A 101 -22.50 12.23 -4.64
C LEU A 101 -22.60 12.93 -3.27
N PRO A 102 -23.61 13.78 -3.04
CA PRO A 102 -23.71 14.57 -1.81
C PRO A 102 -23.85 13.69 -0.55
N ASP A 103 -24.59 12.58 -0.63
CA ASP A 103 -24.73 11.63 0.48
C ASP A 103 -23.38 11.00 0.89
N TYR A 104 -22.50 10.77 -0.09
CA TYR A 104 -21.16 10.28 0.15
C TYR A 104 -20.29 11.37 0.80
N ALA A 105 -20.38 12.62 0.33
CA ALA A 105 -19.65 13.75 0.90
C ALA A 105 -19.98 13.96 2.38
N ASP A 106 -21.27 13.87 2.75
CA ASP A 106 -21.70 13.95 4.14
C ASP A 106 -21.06 12.84 4.98
N THR A 107 -21.11 11.59 4.51
CA THR A 107 -20.53 10.44 5.21
C THR A 107 -19.01 10.57 5.39
N VAL A 108 -18.29 11.01 4.36
CA VAL A 108 -16.84 11.20 4.40
C VAL A 108 -16.46 12.37 5.30
N SER A 109 -17.25 13.45 5.34
CA SER A 109 -16.98 14.61 6.20
C SER A 109 -17.04 14.24 7.68
N TYR A 110 -18.00 13.40 8.08
CA TYR A 110 -18.08 12.84 9.43
C TYR A 110 -16.90 11.89 9.74
N ALA A 111 -16.50 11.05 8.78
CA ALA A 111 -15.38 10.13 8.96
C ALA A 111 -14.02 10.84 9.07
N ARG A 112 -13.78 11.86 8.21
CA ARG A 112 -12.55 12.68 8.21
C ARG A 112 -12.36 13.47 9.49
N ALA A 113 -13.44 13.84 10.18
CA ALA A 113 -13.34 14.55 11.46
C ALA A 113 -12.70 13.70 12.59
N SER A 114 -12.60 12.37 12.43
CA SER A 114 -12.19 11.46 13.51
C SER A 114 -10.73 10.96 13.49
N GLY A 115 -9.86 11.45 12.60
CA GLY A 115 -8.41 11.25 12.77
C GLY A 115 -7.58 11.02 11.50
N MET A 116 -6.33 10.59 11.73
CA MET A 116 -5.30 10.37 10.71
C MET A 116 -5.74 9.26 9.73
N GLU A 117 -5.74 9.55 8.42
CA GLU A 117 -6.17 8.58 7.40
C GLU A 117 -5.40 7.26 7.55
N SER A 118 -6.03 6.18 8.02
CA SER A 118 -5.39 4.85 8.16
C SER A 118 -4.76 4.36 6.85
N LYS A 119 -5.27 4.82 5.71
CA LYS A 119 -4.72 4.60 4.37
C LYS A 119 -3.30 5.17 4.22
N LEU A 120 -3.01 6.32 4.84
CA LEU A 120 -1.67 6.94 4.84
C LEU A 120 -0.68 6.12 5.67
N LEU A 121 -1.12 5.65 6.84
CA LEU A 121 -0.28 4.80 7.69
C LEU A 121 0.08 3.51 6.96
N LEU A 122 -0.91 2.83 6.38
CA LEU A 122 -0.67 1.57 5.64
C LEU A 122 0.27 1.78 4.44
N ALA A 123 0.06 2.86 3.69
CA ALA A 123 0.81 3.13 2.46
C ALA A 123 2.23 3.64 2.69
N TYR A 124 2.50 4.35 3.79
CA TYR A 124 3.80 4.99 4.03
C TYR A 124 4.54 4.44 5.24
N LEU A 125 3.86 4.21 6.37
CA LEU A 125 4.54 3.80 7.59
C LEU A 125 5.16 2.40 7.42
N ILE A 126 4.39 1.46 6.90
CA ILE A 126 4.83 0.07 6.74
C ILE A 126 6.08 -0.05 5.86
N PRO A 127 6.11 0.47 4.62
CA PRO A 127 7.30 0.36 3.78
C PRO A 127 8.49 1.17 4.29
N VAL A 128 8.27 2.27 4.99
CA VAL A 128 9.37 3.03 5.61
C VAL A 128 9.99 2.22 6.74
N VAL A 129 9.18 1.60 7.60
CA VAL A 129 9.67 0.72 8.67
C VAL A 129 10.42 -0.48 8.09
N ALA A 130 9.87 -1.12 7.07
CA ALA A 130 10.52 -2.23 6.37
C ALA A 130 11.86 -1.78 5.73
N GLY A 131 11.88 -0.63 5.06
CA GLY A 131 13.10 -0.06 4.48
C GLY A 131 14.18 0.26 5.52
N ILE A 132 13.79 0.82 6.68
CA ILE A 132 14.72 1.05 7.80
C ILE A 132 15.27 -0.28 8.31
N MET A 133 14.42 -1.28 8.53
CA MET A 133 14.83 -2.61 8.97
C MET A 133 15.85 -3.24 8.01
N TRP A 134 15.59 -3.22 6.69
CA TRP A 134 16.53 -3.75 5.71
C TRP A 134 17.83 -2.97 5.62
N THR A 135 17.78 -1.65 5.83
CA THR A 135 18.99 -0.82 5.93
C THR A 135 19.84 -1.24 7.12
N LEU A 136 19.21 -1.47 8.28
CA LEU A 136 19.90 -1.96 9.48
C LEU A 136 20.51 -3.34 9.23
N PHE A 137 19.77 -4.27 8.62
CA PHE A 137 20.31 -5.57 8.26
C PHE A 137 21.50 -5.47 7.31
N MET A 138 21.48 -4.54 6.35
CA MET A 138 22.59 -4.34 5.43
C MET A 138 23.84 -3.73 6.11
N VAL A 139 23.67 -2.89 7.12
CA VAL A 139 24.77 -2.24 7.86
C VAL A 139 25.38 -3.19 8.91
N PHE A 140 24.57 -4.03 9.55
CA PHE A 140 24.98 -4.90 10.64
C PHE A 140 25.29 -6.35 10.21
N ALA A 141 25.12 -6.70 8.92
CA ALA A 141 25.52 -7.98 8.33
C ALA A 141 26.82 -7.88 7.51
#